data_AF-A0A8T4MM25-F1
#
_entry.id   AF-A0A8T4MM25-F1
#
_cell.length_a   1.000
_cell.length_b   1.000
_cell.length_c   1.000
_cell.angle_alpha   90.00
_cell.angle_beta   90.00
_cell.angle_gamma   90.00
#
_symmetry.space_group_name_H-M   'P 1'
#
loop_
_entity.id
_entity.type
_entity.pdbx_description
1 polymer ?
#
loop_
_entity_poly.entity_id
_entity_poly.type
_entity_poly.pdbx_seq_one_letter_code
_entity_poly.pdbx_strand_id
1 'polypeptide(L)' 'MKCKCGNQIDVKMASRVHCSGAKLLTSLTTILTLECLDCGEKFQIPISSSDYVAKEDE' A
#
# COMPACT_ATOMS: atom_id res chain seq x y z
N MET A 1 10.39 5.36 -5.88
CA MET A 1 10.24 5.46 -7.35
C MET A 1 10.65 6.85 -7.83
N LYS A 2 10.96 7.03 -9.11
CA LYS A 2 11.40 8.34 -9.64
C LYS A 2 10.32 8.93 -10.55
N CYS A 3 9.94 10.18 -10.30
CA CYS A 3 9.06 10.97 -11.16
C CYS A 3 9.83 11.45 -12.41
N LYS A 4 9.12 11.77 -13.51
CA LYS A 4 9.76 12.30 -14.73
C LYS A 4 10.52 13.61 -14.51
N CYS A 5 10.11 14.42 -13.54
CA CYS A 5 10.82 15.66 -13.17
C CYS A 5 12.11 15.40 -12.38
N GLY A 6 12.43 14.15 -12.07
CA GLY A 6 13.64 13.76 -11.33
C GLY A 6 13.43 13.55 -9.84
N ASN A 7 12.28 13.96 -9.27
CA ASN A 7 11.99 13.77 -7.86
C ASN A 7 11.89 12.30 -7.46
N GLN A 8 12.40 12.01 -6.27
CA GLN A 8 12.24 10.71 -5.64
C GLN A 8 10.97 10.69 -4.80
N ILE A 9 10.15 9.67 -5.01
CA ILE A 9 8.90 9.43 -4.31
C ILE A 9 9.05 8.14 -3.53
N ASP A 10 9.01 8.23 -2.21
CA ASP A 10 9.05 7.07 -1.31
C ASP A 10 7.71 6.94 -0.61
N VAL A 11 7.09 5.78 -0.75
CA VAL A 11 5.79 5.46 -0.16
C VAL A 11 6.00 4.36 0.87
N LYS A 12 5.64 4.64 2.12
CA LYS A 12 5.61 3.65 3.20
C LYS A 12 4.17 3.51 3.68
N MET A 13 3.63 2.31 3.58
CA MET A 13 2.27 1.99 4.03
C MET A 13 2.36 0.88 5.08
N ALA A 14 1.74 1.11 6.24
CA ALA A 14 1.53 0.09 7.25
C ALA A 14 0.05 -0.26 7.26
N SER A 15 -0.29 -1.55 7.15
CA SER A 15 -1.65 -2.05 7.31
C SER A 15 -1.71 -3.00 8.50
N ARG A 16 -2.74 -2.83 9.35
CA ARG A 16 -3.08 -3.78 10.41
C ARG A 16 -4.53 -4.19 10.21
N VAL A 17 -4.75 -5.48 9.96
CA VAL A 17 -6.09 -6.05 9.82
C VAL A 17 -6.38 -6.88 11.05
N HIS A 18 -7.49 -6.57 11.72
CA HIS A 18 -7.99 -7.36 12.83
C HIS A 18 -9.31 -8.00 12.42
N CYS A 19 -9.37 -9.33 12.44
CA CYS A 19 -10.59 -10.09 12.17
C CYS A 19 -10.98 -10.83 13.45
N SER A 20 -12.18 -10.55 13.98
CA SER A 20 -12.75 -11.28 15.12
C SER A 20 -13.98 -12.05 14.64
N GLY A 21 -14.07 -13.33 14.96
CA GLY A 21 -15.15 -14.22 14.54
C GLY A 21 -15.22 -14.52 13.02
N ALA A 22 -14.19 -14.12 12.25
CA ALA A 22 -14.13 -14.33 10.80
C ALA A 22 -12.67 -14.51 10.33
N LYS A 23 -12.49 -15.11 9.16
CA LYS A 23 -11.19 -15.27 8.50
C LYS A 23 -11.13 -14.46 7.21
N LEU A 24 -10.02 -13.76 6.99
CA LEU A 24 -9.74 -13.11 5.71
C LEU A 24 -9.37 -14.18 4.67
N LEU A 25 -10.11 -14.26 3.56
CA LEU A 25 -9.90 -15.25 2.50
C LEU A 25 -9.13 -14.69 1.29
N THR A 26 -8.80 -13.40 1.30
CA THR A 26 -8.16 -12.70 0.18
C THR A 26 -7.06 -11.78 0.67
N SER A 27 -6.09 -11.49 -0.19
CA SER A 27 -5.08 -10.47 0.08
C SER A 27 -5.69 -9.08 -0.09
N LEU A 28 -5.34 -8.15 0.80
CA LEU A 28 -5.71 -6.76 0.60
C LEU A 28 -4.90 -6.17 -0.54
N THR A 29 -5.61 -5.60 -1.52
CA THR A 29 -5.03 -4.84 -2.62
C THR A 29 -5.59 -3.44 -2.57
N THR A 30 -4.73 -2.43 -2.52
CA THR A 30 -5.11 -1.02 -2.53
C THR A 30 -4.38 -0.32 -3.66
N ILE A 31 -5.08 0.53 -4.40
CA ILE A 31 -4.47 1.36 -5.44
C ILE A 31 -4.23 2.75 -4.84
N LEU A 32 -2.96 3.14 -4.69
CA LEU A 32 -2.62 4.51 -4.33
C LEU A 32 -2.55 5.35 -5.60
N THR A 33 -3.26 6.47 -5.60
CA THR A 33 -3.11 7.51 -6.63
C THR A 33 -2.32 8.65 -6.02
N LEU A 34 -1.22 9.01 -6.65
CA LEU A 34 -0.29 10.03 -6.18
C LEU A 34 -0.15 11.11 -7.25
N GLU A 35 0.04 12.34 -6.82
CA GLU A 35 0.33 13.49 -7.68
C GLU A 35 1.66 14.10 -7.22
N CYS A 36 2.58 14.30 -8.16
CA CYS A 36 3.83 15.00 -7.88
C CYS A 36 3.54 16.50 -7.73
N LEU A 37 3.87 17.07 -6.58
CA LEU A 37 3.59 18.48 -6.30
C LEU A 37 4.40 19.45 -7.19
N ASP A 38 5.53 19.01 -7.75
CA ASP A 38 6.40 19.88 -8.54
C ASP A 38 6.01 19.92 -10.03
N CYS A 39 5.59 18.81 -10.62
CA CYS A 39 5.27 18.72 -12.05
C CYS A 39 3.82 18.33 -12.36
N GLY A 40 2.99 18.06 -11.33
CA GLY A 40 1.60 17.65 -11.47
C GLY A 40 1.39 16.25 -12.06
N GLU A 41 2.46 15.48 -12.27
CA GLU A 41 2.35 14.13 -12.83
C GLU A 41 1.62 13.21 -11.86
N LYS A 42 0.64 12.45 -12.39
CA LYS A 42 -0.16 11.50 -11.63
C LYS A 42 0.27 10.07 -11.96
N PHE A 43 0.34 9.23 -10.94
CA PHE A 43 0.68 7.82 -11.08
C PHE A 43 -0.12 6.97 -10.10
N GLN A 44 -0.40 5.74 -10.52
CA GLN A 44 -1.12 4.76 -9.73
C GLN A 44 -0.17 3.63 -9.34
N ILE A 45 -0.14 3.31 -8.06
CA ILE A 45 0.68 2.24 -7.51
C ILE A 45 -0.24 1.22 -6.84
N PRO A 46 -0.40 0.02 -7.41
CA PRO A 46 -1.05 -1.06 -6.71
C PRO A 46 -0.13 -1.55 -5.59
N ILE A 47 -0.63 -1.54 -4.36
CA ILE A 47 0.03 -2.15 -3.21
C ILE A 47 -0.80 -3.35 -2.78
N SER A 48 -0.19 -4.53 -2.83
CA SER A 48 -0.71 -5.74 -2.22
C SER A 48 0.01 -5.99 -0.90
N SER A 49 -0.72 -6.42 0.12
CA SER A 49 -0.09 -6.99 1.31
C SER A 49 0.58 -8.31 0.90
N SER A 50 1.88 -8.28 0.62
CA SER A 50 2.71 -9.48 0.53
C SER A 50 3.04 -9.87 1.97
N ASP A 51 2.74 -11.12 2.32
CA ASP A 51 2.98 -11.74 3.63
C ASP A 51 2.00 -11.36 4.76
N TYR A 52 0.88 -12.06 4.77
CA TYR A 52 0.04 -12.22 5.96
C TYR A 52 0.74 -13.18 6.93
N VAL A 53 1.26 -12.65 8.04
CA VAL A 53 1.62 -13.45 9.20
C VAL A 53 0.47 -13.31 10.21
N ALA A 54 -0.39 -14.33 10.28
CA ALA A 54 -1.28 -14.48 11.43
C ALA A 54 -0.41 -14.63 12.68
N LYS A 55 -0.56 -13.72 13.64
CA LYS A 55 -0.24 -14.02 15.03
C LYS A 55 -1.57 -14.26 15.73
N GLU A 56 -1.75 -15.47 16.23
CA GLU A 56 -2.70 -15.74 17.29
C GLU A 56 -2.12 -15.12 18.56
N ASP A 57 -2.80 -14.14 19.16
CA ASP A 57 -2.51 -13.70 20.51
C ASP A 57 -3.16 -14.73 21.46
N GLU A 58 -2.33 -15.52 22.16
CA GLU A 58 -2.71 -16.40 23.29
C GLU A 58 -3.00 -15.60 24.56
#